data_AF-A0A0G0QHK7-F1
#
_entry.id   AF-A0A0G0QHK7-F1
#
_cell.length_a   1.000
_cell.length_b   1.000
_cell.length_c   1.000
_cell.angle_alpha   90.00
_cell.angle_beta   90.00
_cell.angle_gamma   90.00
#
_symmetry.space_group_name_H-M   'P 1'
#
loop_
_entity.id
_entity.type
_entity.pdbx_description
1 polymer ?
#
loop_
_entity_poly.entity_id
_entity_poly.type
_entity_poly.pdbx_seq_one_letter_code
_entity_poly.pdbx_strand_id
1 'polypeptide(L)'
;MTGIGAITSDGAFDTSSTLQAGSSNVALTLSTGFIDADAITLFAGGNGVGIATSATGLETESDGLSLLQGCSDTQILKWVESTDTWDCAGDADTGGATAWSAIGDAAGDGAIAFSTTAQTMDWTATTQNALTITDNALTTGRLLGLTHTTSVIADGGSMFRVSSTGIDTSTTTGVLLDLSSTASTAGTQFLQTYSGLTTGIGQSIVTNALTTGKALSIASSSLTSGNLVDLAVTGTAGLTNQKGLNISLSGANATGAQTTYGAYFANTHTGTSTNVALYTTASGGSNNYGLVVGAGRVGIATTGPDAPLDVLDAAAAQLRLTSADGSAYGELYADSSGELRISSSGADVRLLEENFWVCAGGSCAPSAPAENGNIIVETSIILNNNFRLKQTGATTVDMLDSGANVILTFDEV
;
A
#
# COMPACT_ATOMS: atom_id res chain seq x y z
N MET A 1 -83.38 64.37 -2.62
CA MET A 1 -83.11 63.59 -1.39
C MET A 1 -81.96 64.28 -0.72
N THR A 2 -82.27 65.40 -0.06
CA THR A 2 -81.35 66.53 -0.14
C THR A 2 -80.42 66.53 1.05
N GLY A 3 -79.27 65.90 0.80
CA GLY A 3 -78.11 65.89 1.65
C GLY A 3 -77.84 67.25 2.26
N ILE A 4 -77.52 67.19 3.54
CA ILE A 4 -77.14 68.34 4.34
C ILE A 4 -75.84 68.87 3.70
N GLY A 5 -75.88 70.11 3.21
CA GLY A 5 -74.71 70.80 2.69
C GLY A 5 -73.60 70.86 3.72
N ALA A 6 -72.37 70.91 3.24
CA ALA A 6 -71.13 70.89 4.02
C ALA A 6 -71.25 71.49 5.43
N ILE A 7 -71.03 70.65 6.45
CA ILE A 7 -70.88 71.12 7.83
C ILE A 7 -69.47 71.70 7.94
N THR A 8 -69.40 72.99 8.24
CA THR A 8 -68.14 73.71 8.49
C THR A 8 -68.14 74.13 9.95
N SER A 9 -67.11 73.72 10.70
CA SER A 9 -66.89 74.14 12.09
C SER A 9 -65.50 74.76 12.23
N ASP A 10 -65.43 75.95 12.84
CA ASP A 10 -64.16 76.63 13.13
C ASP A 10 -63.41 76.03 14.34
N GLY A 11 -63.92 74.91 14.89
CA GLY A 11 -63.33 74.14 15.99
C GLY A 11 -63.60 72.64 15.84
N ALA A 12 -63.20 71.85 16.85
CA ALA A 12 -63.36 70.40 16.83
C ALA A 12 -64.83 70.00 16.62
N PHE A 13 -65.09 69.15 15.63
CA PHE A 13 -66.41 68.58 15.39
C PHE A 13 -66.53 67.28 16.19
N ASP A 14 -67.19 67.37 17.35
CA ASP A 14 -67.38 66.24 18.26
C ASP A 14 -68.78 65.65 18.07
N THR A 15 -68.86 64.36 17.74
CA THR A 15 -70.13 63.64 17.61
C THR A 15 -70.25 62.59 18.69
N SER A 16 -71.37 62.56 19.40
CA SER A 16 -71.63 61.65 20.51
C SER A 16 -71.77 60.17 20.10
N SER A 17 -71.63 59.83 18.82
CA SER A 17 -71.70 58.48 18.28
C SER A 17 -70.85 58.40 16.99
N THR A 18 -71.32 57.75 15.93
CA THR A 18 -70.54 57.56 14.70
C THR A 18 -70.62 58.72 13.72
N LEU A 19 -69.47 59.13 13.18
CA LEU A 19 -69.40 59.98 11.99
C LEU A 19 -69.48 59.10 10.75
N GLN A 20 -70.61 59.09 10.06
CA GLN A 20 -70.87 58.20 8.92
C GLN A 20 -70.99 59.03 7.63
N ALA A 21 -69.96 58.99 6.78
CA ALA A 21 -69.91 59.73 5.53
C ALA A 21 -70.32 58.83 4.34
N GLY A 22 -71.59 58.94 3.93
CA GLY A 22 -72.13 58.21 2.78
C GLY A 22 -72.69 56.83 3.09
N SER A 23 -73.07 56.09 2.03
CA SER A 23 -73.72 54.77 2.11
C SER A 23 -72.77 53.59 1.84
N SER A 24 -71.45 53.81 1.94
CA SER A 24 -70.38 52.83 1.73
C SER A 24 -69.13 53.27 2.52
N ASN A 25 -68.18 52.35 2.73
CA ASN A 25 -66.89 52.62 3.36
C ASN A 25 -66.13 53.68 2.54
N VAL A 26 -65.96 54.88 3.08
CA VAL A 26 -65.22 55.99 2.43
C VAL A 26 -64.20 56.57 3.42
N ALA A 27 -62.99 56.79 2.92
CA ALA A 27 -61.82 57.28 3.64
C ALA A 27 -62.07 58.65 4.33
N LEU A 28 -61.74 58.77 5.62
CA LEU A 28 -61.55 60.07 6.26
C LEU A 28 -60.35 60.75 5.60
N THR A 29 -60.60 61.89 4.95
CA THR A 29 -59.56 62.79 4.42
C THR A 29 -59.71 64.14 5.11
N LEU A 30 -58.58 64.70 5.54
CA LEU A 30 -58.49 66.07 6.03
C LEU A 30 -58.39 67.03 4.83
N SER A 31 -58.63 68.32 5.05
CA SER A 31 -58.58 69.34 3.99
C SER A 31 -57.19 69.49 3.32
N THR A 32 -56.15 68.93 3.91
CA THR A 32 -54.78 68.88 3.39
C THR A 32 -54.38 67.52 2.79
N GLY A 33 -55.26 66.51 2.82
CA GLY A 33 -54.97 65.17 2.32
C GLY A 33 -55.47 64.04 3.23
N PHE A 34 -54.70 62.97 3.37
CA PHE A 34 -55.03 61.86 4.27
C PHE A 34 -54.93 62.27 5.75
N ILE A 35 -55.45 61.45 6.67
CA ILE A 35 -55.26 61.63 8.12
C ILE A 35 -53.77 61.88 8.38
N ASP A 36 -53.46 62.95 9.10
CA ASP A 36 -52.09 63.25 9.52
C ASP A 36 -51.53 62.04 10.28
N ALA A 37 -50.32 61.60 9.94
CA ALA A 37 -49.71 60.44 10.60
C ALA A 37 -49.60 60.67 12.12
N ASP A 38 -49.41 61.93 12.53
CA ASP A 38 -49.36 62.34 13.94
C ASP A 38 -50.71 62.20 14.67
N ALA A 39 -51.81 62.06 13.93
CA ALA A 39 -53.16 61.83 14.48
C ALA A 39 -53.50 60.34 14.66
N ILE A 40 -52.67 59.41 14.16
CA ILE A 40 -52.83 57.97 14.44
C ILE A 40 -52.09 57.66 15.73
N THR A 41 -52.83 57.48 16.82
CA THR A 41 -52.24 57.00 18.08
C THR A 41 -51.66 55.61 17.86
N LEU A 42 -50.35 55.44 18.08
CA LEU A 42 -49.72 54.13 18.10
C LEU A 42 -49.75 53.57 19.53
N PHE A 43 -50.20 52.34 19.67
CA PHE A 43 -50.18 51.67 20.97
C PHE A 43 -48.74 51.23 21.29
N ALA A 44 -48.19 51.75 22.40
CA ALA A 44 -46.77 51.57 22.77
C ALA A 44 -46.40 50.13 23.20
N GLY A 45 -47.39 49.28 23.35
CA GLY A 45 -47.26 47.86 23.64
C GLY A 45 -47.32 47.48 25.11
N GLY A 46 -47.59 46.19 25.36
CA GLY A 46 -47.68 45.59 26.69
C GLY A 46 -47.18 44.15 26.69
N ASN A 47 -46.84 43.61 27.86
CA ASN A 47 -46.45 42.21 27.94
C ASN A 47 -47.69 41.30 27.87
N GLY A 48 -47.73 40.37 26.92
CA GLY A 48 -48.82 39.41 26.76
C GLY A 48 -50.15 40.01 26.28
N VAL A 49 -50.10 41.13 25.55
CA VAL A 49 -51.27 41.77 24.91
C VAL A 49 -51.27 41.47 23.40
N GLY A 50 -52.43 41.63 22.76
CA GLY A 50 -52.60 41.43 21.32
C GLY A 50 -52.95 39.99 20.91
N ILE A 51 -53.41 39.84 19.67
CA ILE A 51 -53.74 38.54 19.06
C ILE A 51 -52.53 37.94 18.34
N ALA A 52 -52.51 36.62 18.17
CA ALA A 52 -51.41 35.91 17.51
C ALA A 52 -51.59 35.77 15.98
N THR A 53 -52.71 36.22 15.41
CA THR A 53 -53.04 36.09 13.99
C THR A 53 -53.99 37.20 13.52
N SER A 54 -53.72 37.79 12.36
CA SER A 54 -54.57 38.81 11.72
C SER A 54 -54.35 38.83 10.21
N ALA A 55 -55.38 39.13 9.44
CA ALA A 55 -55.27 39.27 7.99
C ALA A 55 -54.36 40.43 7.54
N THR A 56 -54.18 41.46 8.38
CA THR A 56 -53.48 42.70 7.97
C THR A 56 -52.13 42.90 8.66
N GLY A 57 -51.82 42.09 9.68
CA GLY A 57 -50.65 42.30 10.53
C GLY A 57 -50.78 43.49 11.49
N LEU A 58 -51.91 44.21 11.42
CA LEU A 58 -52.27 45.32 12.28
C LEU A 58 -53.39 44.91 13.23
N GLU A 59 -53.31 45.38 14.45
CA GLU A 59 -54.37 45.28 15.46
C GLU A 59 -54.64 46.64 16.08
N THR A 60 -55.88 46.83 16.51
CA THR A 60 -56.26 47.96 17.35
C THR A 60 -56.33 47.48 18.78
N GLU A 61 -55.50 48.04 19.65
CA GLU A 61 -55.47 47.70 21.07
C GLU A 61 -55.73 48.97 21.89
N SER A 62 -56.72 48.91 22.79
CA SER A 62 -57.32 50.07 23.45
C SER A 62 -57.77 51.13 22.43
N ASP A 63 -57.01 52.21 22.29
CA ASP A 63 -57.33 53.39 21.48
C ASP A 63 -56.20 53.70 20.46
N GLY A 64 -55.32 52.74 20.19
CA GLY A 64 -54.20 52.90 19.27
C GLY A 64 -54.06 51.75 18.27
N LEU A 65 -53.42 52.04 17.14
CA LEU A 65 -53.01 51.04 16.16
C LEU A 65 -51.66 50.45 16.57
N SER A 66 -51.50 49.13 16.47
CA SER A 66 -50.24 48.41 16.65
C SER A 66 -50.05 47.39 15.55
N LEU A 67 -48.82 46.89 15.40
CA LEU A 67 -48.60 45.56 14.83
C LEU A 67 -49.01 44.49 15.85
N LEU A 68 -49.33 43.28 15.38
CA LEU A 68 -49.63 42.14 16.24
C LEU A 68 -48.56 41.94 17.33
N GLN A 69 -48.97 42.03 18.60
CA GLN A 69 -48.07 41.90 19.75
C GLN A 69 -48.16 40.56 20.48
N GLY A 70 -49.06 39.67 20.05
CA GLY A 70 -49.28 38.38 20.69
C GLY A 70 -48.17 37.34 20.49
N CYS A 71 -47.02 37.72 19.91
CA CYS A 71 -45.91 36.82 19.67
C CYS A 71 -45.15 36.54 20.97
N SER A 72 -44.97 35.27 21.30
CA SER A 72 -44.13 34.84 22.43
C SER A 72 -42.65 35.04 22.09
N ASP A 73 -41.78 34.97 23.11
CA ASP A 73 -40.33 34.88 22.91
C ASP A 73 -40.01 33.80 21.86
N THR A 74 -39.13 34.12 20.90
CA THR A 74 -38.76 33.28 19.74
C THR A 74 -39.81 33.12 18.64
N GLN A 75 -40.86 33.95 18.62
CA GLN A 75 -41.77 34.08 17.47
C GLN A 75 -41.58 35.40 16.72
N ILE A 76 -41.76 35.36 15.40
CA ILE A 76 -41.79 36.53 14.52
C ILE A 76 -43.16 36.65 13.84
N LEU A 77 -43.52 37.88 13.46
CA LEU A 77 -44.70 38.13 12.63
C LEU A 77 -44.40 37.69 11.19
N LYS A 78 -45.12 36.67 10.71
CA LYS A 78 -44.87 36.02 9.42
C LYS A 78 -46.16 35.91 8.60
N TRP A 79 -46.09 36.23 7.31
CA TRP A 79 -47.18 35.95 6.37
C TRP A 79 -47.27 34.45 6.10
N VAL A 80 -48.44 33.86 6.32
CA VAL A 80 -48.71 32.43 6.16
C VAL A 80 -49.67 32.21 4.98
N GLU A 81 -49.12 31.77 3.85
CA GLU A 81 -49.86 31.58 2.59
C GLU A 81 -50.97 30.51 2.66
N SER A 82 -50.98 29.63 3.67
CA SER A 82 -52.04 28.62 3.83
C SER A 82 -53.29 29.16 4.49
N THR A 83 -53.17 30.25 5.25
CA THR A 83 -54.26 30.89 5.98
C THR A 83 -54.51 32.31 5.49
N ASP A 84 -53.66 32.84 4.60
CA ASP A 84 -53.68 34.22 4.10
C ASP A 84 -53.70 35.25 5.24
N THR A 85 -52.94 34.97 6.30
CA THR A 85 -52.84 35.79 7.51
C THR A 85 -51.39 36.08 7.90
N TRP A 86 -51.19 37.18 8.61
CA TRP A 86 -50.01 37.43 9.41
C TRP A 86 -50.16 36.73 10.76
N ASP A 87 -49.27 35.78 11.06
CA ASP A 87 -49.29 34.98 12.27
C ASP A 87 -47.99 35.15 13.06
N CYS A 88 -48.07 34.99 14.37
CA CYS A 88 -46.91 34.75 15.21
C CYS A 88 -46.42 33.31 14.98
N ALA A 89 -45.39 33.17 14.16
CA ALA A 89 -44.77 31.89 13.85
C ALA A 89 -43.39 31.79 14.51
N GLY A 90 -42.91 30.57 14.75
CA GLY A 90 -41.55 30.38 15.26
C GLY A 90 -40.52 31.08 14.37
N ASP A 91 -39.55 31.75 14.99
CA ASP A 91 -38.36 32.28 14.34
C ASP A 91 -37.55 31.11 13.78
N ALA A 92 -37.79 30.81 12.49
CA ALA A 92 -37.19 29.68 11.80
C ALA A 92 -35.67 29.82 11.63
N ASP A 93 -35.10 30.98 11.98
CA ASP A 93 -33.68 31.30 11.82
C ASP A 93 -32.97 31.47 13.18
N THR A 94 -33.44 30.80 14.23
CA THR A 94 -32.74 30.74 15.53
C THR A 94 -31.42 29.96 15.42
N GLY A 95 -30.40 30.58 14.84
CA GLY A 95 -28.99 30.56 15.25
C GLY A 95 -28.26 29.21 15.41
N GLY A 96 -28.87 28.09 15.06
CA GLY A 96 -28.21 26.80 14.91
C GLY A 96 -27.72 26.66 13.49
N ALA A 97 -26.49 26.16 13.30
CA ALA A 97 -25.92 25.85 12.00
C ALA A 97 -26.99 25.25 11.08
N THR A 98 -27.05 25.70 9.81
CA THR A 98 -27.89 25.08 8.78
C THR A 98 -27.75 23.57 8.92
N ALA A 99 -28.82 22.88 9.34
CA ALA A 99 -28.79 21.42 9.37
C ALA A 99 -28.37 20.95 7.98
N TRP A 100 -27.53 19.92 7.87
CA TRP A 100 -27.06 19.45 6.56
C TRP A 100 -28.23 19.10 5.62
N SER A 101 -29.40 18.77 6.18
CA SER A 101 -30.67 18.55 5.49
C SER A 101 -31.37 19.82 4.95
N ALA A 102 -30.95 21.03 5.37
CA ALA A 102 -31.42 22.30 4.82
C ALA A 102 -30.67 22.69 3.53
N ILE A 103 -29.55 22.04 3.24
CA ILE A 103 -28.99 21.97 1.89
C ILE A 103 -29.83 20.91 1.17
N GLY A 104 -31.00 21.30 0.67
CA GLY A 104 -31.91 20.39 -0.02
C GLY A 104 -31.26 19.75 -1.25
N ASP A 105 -31.82 18.64 -1.74
CA ASP A 105 -31.42 18.00 -3.00
C ASP A 105 -31.48 19.04 -4.12
N ALA A 106 -30.32 19.59 -4.45
CA ALA A 106 -30.22 20.56 -5.52
C ALA A 106 -30.64 19.86 -6.82
N ALA A 107 -31.48 20.51 -7.63
CA ALA A 107 -31.82 20.03 -8.97
C ALA A 107 -30.61 20.02 -9.95
N GLY A 108 -29.41 20.32 -9.45
CA GLY A 108 -28.11 20.34 -10.11
C GLY A 108 -26.98 20.23 -9.07
N ASP A 109 -25.73 20.52 -9.44
CA ASP A 109 -24.58 20.37 -8.52
C ASP A 109 -24.70 21.26 -7.27
N GLY A 110 -24.85 20.65 -6.10
CA GLY A 110 -24.79 21.34 -4.81
C GLY A 110 -23.35 21.49 -4.34
N ALA A 111 -22.82 22.72 -4.31
CA ALA A 111 -21.49 23.01 -3.78
C ALA A 111 -21.56 23.61 -2.37
N ILE A 112 -20.78 23.04 -1.44
CA ILE A 112 -20.54 23.67 -0.13
C ILE A 112 -19.22 24.43 -0.22
N ALA A 113 -19.30 25.75 -0.32
CA ALA A 113 -18.14 26.61 -0.47
C ALA A 113 -17.56 27.01 0.91
N PHE A 114 -16.48 26.38 1.31
CA PHE A 114 -15.69 26.81 2.46
C PHE A 114 -14.64 27.82 1.96
N SER A 115 -14.75 29.08 2.40
CA SER A 115 -13.87 30.18 1.98
C SER A 115 -12.49 30.09 2.66
N THR A 116 -12.02 31.13 3.34
CA THR A 116 -10.69 31.17 3.96
C THR A 116 -10.61 30.56 5.36
N THR A 117 -11.72 30.08 5.91
CA THR A 117 -11.81 29.58 7.29
C THR A 117 -11.56 28.07 7.35
N ALA A 118 -10.83 27.64 8.38
CA ALA A 118 -10.71 26.21 8.68
C ALA A 118 -12.08 25.62 9.04
N GLN A 119 -12.33 24.41 8.57
CA GLN A 119 -13.51 23.64 8.91
C GLN A 119 -13.08 22.41 9.68
N THR A 120 -13.79 22.12 10.77
CA THR A 120 -13.55 20.93 11.59
C THR A 120 -14.89 20.23 11.77
N MET A 121 -14.89 18.92 11.52
CA MET A 121 -15.96 18.04 11.91
C MET A 121 -15.43 17.23 13.10
N ASP A 122 -16.14 17.28 14.23
CA ASP A 122 -15.75 16.56 15.45
C ASP A 122 -16.84 15.55 15.80
N TRP A 123 -16.44 14.31 16.09
CA TRP A 123 -17.35 13.22 16.43
C TRP A 123 -16.95 12.61 17.77
N THR A 124 -17.91 12.47 18.68
CA THR A 124 -17.68 11.95 20.05
C THR A 124 -18.31 10.58 20.27
N ALA A 125 -18.85 9.95 19.21
CA ALA A 125 -19.47 8.63 19.29
C ALA A 125 -18.44 7.53 19.52
N THR A 126 -18.74 6.57 20.40
CA THR A 126 -17.81 5.49 20.81
C THR A 126 -18.16 4.10 20.27
N THR A 127 -19.37 3.90 19.75
CA THR A 127 -19.89 2.60 19.30
C THR A 127 -20.56 2.63 17.93
N GLN A 128 -20.48 3.75 17.21
CA GLN A 128 -21.14 3.97 15.92
C GLN A 128 -20.14 4.44 14.87
N ASN A 129 -20.52 4.36 13.59
CA ASN A 129 -19.79 5.00 12.51
C ASN A 129 -19.94 6.52 12.62
N ALA A 130 -18.83 7.23 12.77
CA ALA A 130 -18.80 8.69 12.81
C ALA A 130 -19.26 9.32 11.48
N LEU A 131 -18.88 8.70 10.35
CA LEU A 131 -19.25 9.12 9.01
C LEU A 131 -19.42 7.87 8.12
N THR A 132 -20.54 7.80 7.41
CA THR A 132 -20.81 6.80 6.38
C THR A 132 -21.16 7.51 5.09
N ILE A 133 -20.45 7.19 4.00
CA ILE A 133 -20.73 7.68 2.66
C ILE A 133 -21.02 6.47 1.79
N THR A 134 -22.23 6.41 1.23
CA THR A 134 -22.70 5.26 0.46
C THR A 134 -23.01 5.69 -0.97
N ASP A 135 -22.46 4.96 -1.93
CA ASP A 135 -22.85 5.06 -3.33
C ASP A 135 -23.10 3.66 -3.87
N ASN A 136 -24.36 3.39 -4.20
CA ASN A 136 -24.85 2.07 -4.60
C ASN A 136 -24.98 1.92 -6.13
N ALA A 137 -24.75 2.99 -6.89
CA ALA A 137 -25.03 3.04 -8.32
C ALA A 137 -23.87 3.62 -9.16
N LEU A 138 -22.71 3.89 -8.55
CA LEU A 138 -21.54 4.40 -9.25
C LEU A 138 -21.09 3.47 -10.38
N THR A 139 -21.46 3.83 -11.61
CA THR A 139 -21.00 3.15 -12.83
C THR A 139 -19.82 3.87 -13.46
N THR A 140 -19.78 5.21 -13.32
CA THR A 140 -18.68 6.08 -13.76
C THR A 140 -18.51 7.21 -12.74
N GLY A 141 -17.27 7.65 -12.48
CA GLY A 141 -16.99 8.76 -11.57
C GLY A 141 -16.16 8.35 -10.34
N ARG A 142 -16.27 9.15 -9.27
CA ARG A 142 -15.56 8.95 -8.00
C ARG A 142 -16.48 9.31 -6.84
N LEU A 143 -16.51 8.46 -5.81
CA LEU A 143 -17.27 8.74 -4.59
C LEU A 143 -16.65 9.90 -3.79
N LEU A 144 -15.32 9.92 -3.70
CA LEU A 144 -14.55 10.95 -3.00
C LEU A 144 -13.35 11.37 -3.84
N GLY A 145 -13.16 12.68 -4.01
CA GLY A 145 -11.99 13.26 -4.68
C GLY A 145 -11.33 14.31 -3.79
N LEU A 146 -10.02 14.17 -3.56
CA LEU A 146 -9.19 15.16 -2.88
C LEU A 146 -8.18 15.69 -3.90
N THR A 147 -8.18 17.00 -4.17
CA THR A 147 -7.34 17.60 -5.22
C THR A 147 -6.60 18.82 -4.70
N HIS A 148 -5.33 18.94 -5.07
CA HIS A 148 -4.45 20.05 -4.75
C HIS A 148 -3.64 20.41 -6.01
N THR A 149 -3.67 21.68 -6.43
CA THR A 149 -3.26 22.06 -7.80
C THR A 149 -2.07 23.02 -7.86
N THR A 150 -2.00 24.04 -7.00
CA THR A 150 -1.07 25.18 -7.21
C THR A 150 -0.16 25.52 -6.03
N SER A 151 -0.32 24.88 -4.88
CA SER A 151 0.50 25.15 -3.70
C SER A 151 1.55 24.05 -3.48
N VAL A 152 2.61 24.38 -2.73
CA VAL A 152 3.57 23.39 -2.23
C VAL A 152 3.01 22.81 -0.94
N ILE A 153 3.04 21.48 -0.78
CA ILE A 153 2.82 20.86 0.53
C ILE A 153 4.16 20.95 1.28
N ALA A 154 4.31 22.00 2.10
CA ALA A 154 5.54 22.28 2.85
C ALA A 154 5.39 21.84 4.33
N ASP A 155 6.50 21.89 5.07
CA ASP A 155 6.55 21.80 6.54
C ASP A 155 5.85 20.57 7.15
N GLY A 156 5.87 19.45 6.43
CA GLY A 156 5.26 18.19 6.88
C GLY A 156 3.73 18.12 6.72
N GLY A 157 3.13 19.01 5.92
CA GLY A 157 1.72 18.96 5.56
C GLY A 157 1.31 17.66 4.86
N SER A 158 0.02 17.35 4.87
CA SER A 158 -0.57 16.22 4.13
C SER A 158 -1.98 16.58 3.65
N MET A 159 -2.36 16.08 2.48
CA MET A 159 -3.75 16.15 2.01
C MET A 159 -4.67 15.17 2.73
N PHE A 160 -4.14 14.03 3.19
CA PHE A 160 -4.89 12.99 3.88
C PHE A 160 -4.01 12.35 4.94
N ARG A 161 -4.47 12.39 6.18
CA ARG A 161 -3.77 11.78 7.31
C ARG A 161 -4.77 10.96 8.10
N VAL A 162 -4.47 9.67 8.25
CA VAL A 162 -5.17 8.77 9.17
C VAL A 162 -4.19 8.45 10.28
N SER A 163 -4.61 8.64 11.54
CA SER A 163 -3.75 8.45 12.69
C SER A 163 -4.57 7.88 13.84
N SER A 164 -4.04 6.84 14.49
CA SER A 164 -4.50 6.36 15.79
C SER A 164 -3.30 6.42 16.74
N THR A 165 -3.48 7.10 17.87
CA THR A 165 -2.46 7.21 18.92
C THR A 165 -2.81 6.35 20.14
N GLY A 166 -3.96 5.67 20.13
CA GLY A 166 -4.36 4.72 21.15
C GLY A 166 -3.53 3.44 21.07
N ILE A 167 -3.36 2.77 22.21
CA ILE A 167 -2.74 1.44 22.25
C ILE A 167 -3.83 0.41 21.97
N ASP A 168 -3.82 -0.17 20.78
CA ASP A 168 -4.66 -1.32 20.44
C ASP A 168 -4.07 -2.58 21.08
N THR A 169 -4.70 -3.07 22.15
CA THR A 169 -4.26 -4.29 22.84
C THR A 169 -4.83 -5.54 22.17
N SER A 170 -4.25 -6.72 22.42
CA SER A 170 -4.58 -8.00 21.75
C SER A 170 -6.05 -8.42 21.79
N THR A 171 -6.88 -7.82 22.65
CA THR A 171 -8.33 -8.07 22.70
C THR A 171 -9.15 -7.17 21.78
N THR A 172 -8.53 -6.15 21.16
CA THR A 172 -9.16 -5.13 20.31
C THR A 172 -8.25 -4.75 19.13
N THR A 173 -7.93 -5.69 18.23
CA THR A 173 -7.15 -5.34 17.03
C THR A 173 -8.02 -4.58 16.03
N GLY A 174 -7.69 -3.32 15.78
CA GLY A 174 -8.31 -2.49 14.74
C GLY A 174 -7.48 -2.38 13.46
N VAL A 175 -8.09 -1.87 12.40
CA VAL A 175 -7.43 -1.52 11.13
C VAL A 175 -7.68 -0.04 10.86
N LEU A 176 -6.62 0.72 10.59
CA LEU A 176 -6.71 2.15 10.27
C LEU A 176 -7.31 2.42 8.88
N LEU A 177 -6.95 1.59 7.91
CA LEU A 177 -7.46 1.64 6.54
C LEU A 177 -7.75 0.22 6.07
N ASP A 178 -9.03 -0.10 5.97
CA ASP A 178 -9.50 -1.36 5.40
C ASP A 178 -10.07 -1.09 4.01
N LEU A 179 -9.49 -1.72 3.00
CA LEU A 179 -9.91 -1.65 1.61
C LEU A 179 -10.26 -3.08 1.16
N SER A 180 -11.53 -3.30 0.84
CA SER A 180 -12.01 -4.62 0.44
C SER A 180 -12.89 -4.55 -0.81
N SER A 181 -12.77 -5.60 -1.63
CA SER A 181 -13.61 -5.82 -2.80
C SER A 181 -13.82 -7.33 -2.96
N THR A 182 -15.07 -7.77 -2.86
CA THR A 182 -15.43 -9.20 -2.82
C THR A 182 -15.81 -9.79 -4.18
N ALA A 183 -16.05 -8.96 -5.20
CA ALA A 183 -16.55 -9.41 -6.51
C ALA A 183 -15.87 -8.73 -7.72
N SER A 184 -14.70 -8.12 -7.53
CA SER A 184 -13.95 -7.50 -8.63
C SER A 184 -13.32 -8.55 -9.54
N THR A 185 -13.80 -8.63 -10.78
CA THR A 185 -13.27 -9.52 -11.83
C THR A 185 -12.02 -8.97 -12.52
N ALA A 186 -11.85 -7.64 -12.59
CA ALA A 186 -10.74 -7.00 -13.30
C ALA A 186 -10.33 -5.60 -12.75
N GLY A 187 -10.53 -5.35 -11.46
CA GLY A 187 -10.29 -4.05 -10.83
C GLY A 187 -8.94 -3.91 -10.11
N THR A 188 -8.50 -2.66 -9.95
CA THR A 188 -7.40 -2.28 -9.06
C THR A 188 -7.98 -1.66 -7.80
N GLN A 189 -7.76 -2.26 -6.64
CA GLN A 189 -8.27 -1.72 -5.36
C GLN A 189 -7.46 -0.51 -4.88
N PHE A 190 -6.15 -0.53 -5.13
CA PHE A 190 -5.24 0.54 -4.73
C PHE A 190 -4.22 0.79 -5.84
N LEU A 191 -4.14 2.05 -6.29
CA LEU A 191 -3.20 2.49 -7.32
C LEU A 191 -2.45 3.71 -6.80
N GLN A 192 -1.12 3.65 -6.90
CA GLN A 192 -0.24 4.78 -6.63
C GLN A 192 0.57 5.08 -7.89
N THR A 193 0.53 6.33 -8.34
CA THR A 193 1.24 6.78 -9.54
C THR A 193 2.16 7.95 -9.19
N TYR A 194 3.45 7.80 -9.47
CA TYR A 194 4.50 8.76 -9.11
C TYR A 194 5.27 9.25 -10.35
N SER A 195 4.58 9.72 -11.38
CA SER A 195 5.20 10.06 -12.69
C SER A 195 6.20 11.23 -12.65
N GLY A 196 6.15 12.08 -11.62
CA GLY A 196 7.05 13.23 -11.43
C GLY A 196 8.04 13.11 -10.26
N LEU A 197 8.15 11.93 -9.62
CA LEU A 197 8.98 11.75 -8.43
C LEU A 197 10.44 11.47 -8.81
N THR A 198 11.35 12.42 -8.56
CA THR A 198 12.77 12.31 -8.99
C THR A 198 13.74 11.90 -7.89
N THR A 199 13.60 12.44 -6.67
CA THR A 199 14.53 12.17 -5.55
C THR A 199 13.83 11.72 -4.26
N GLY A 200 12.50 11.71 -4.24
CA GLY A 200 11.71 11.37 -3.05
C GLY A 200 11.39 9.87 -2.94
N ILE A 201 10.54 9.54 -1.98
CA ILE A 201 10.06 8.18 -1.69
C ILE A 201 8.59 8.10 -2.10
N GLY A 202 8.23 7.14 -2.95
CA GLY A 202 6.82 6.92 -3.32
C GLY A 202 6.03 6.34 -2.15
N GLN A 203 6.51 5.21 -1.62
CA GLN A 203 5.92 4.54 -0.46
C GLN A 203 7.00 4.28 0.60
N SER A 204 6.69 4.60 1.86
CA SER A 204 7.54 4.29 3.01
C SER A 204 6.73 3.52 4.06
N ILE A 205 7.32 2.46 4.61
CA ILE A 205 6.77 1.68 5.72
C ILE A 205 7.84 1.64 6.82
N VAL A 206 7.52 2.17 8.00
CA VAL A 206 8.46 2.27 9.14
C VAL A 206 7.85 1.53 10.34
N THR A 207 8.54 0.52 10.85
CA THR A 207 8.02 -0.40 11.89
C THR A 207 9.02 -0.64 13.01
N ASN A 208 9.55 0.43 13.60
CA ASN A 208 10.67 0.36 14.58
C ASN A 208 10.37 -0.42 15.87
N ALA A 209 9.09 -0.57 16.23
CA ALA A 209 8.66 -1.30 17.43
C ALA A 209 8.18 -2.74 17.14
N LEU A 210 8.32 -3.22 15.90
CA LEU A 210 7.84 -4.54 15.48
C LEU A 210 8.76 -5.65 16.02
N THR A 211 8.25 -6.50 16.91
CA THR A 211 9.02 -7.58 17.54
C THR A 211 8.82 -8.92 16.84
N THR A 212 7.56 -9.36 16.65
CA THR A 212 7.22 -10.68 16.07
C THR A 212 6.23 -10.62 14.91
N GLY A 213 5.66 -9.45 14.62
CA GLY A 213 4.67 -9.28 13.55
C GLY A 213 5.30 -9.11 12.16
N LYS A 214 4.48 -8.69 11.19
CA LYS A 214 4.90 -8.42 9.80
C LYS A 214 4.65 -6.95 9.47
N ALA A 215 5.62 -6.29 8.84
CA ALA A 215 5.43 -4.93 8.31
C ALA A 215 4.53 -4.93 7.06
N LEU A 216 4.65 -5.99 6.25
CA LEU A 216 3.86 -6.21 5.05
C LEU A 216 3.55 -7.71 4.92
N SER A 217 2.30 -8.04 4.61
CA SER A 217 1.86 -9.41 4.34
C SER A 217 1.11 -9.43 3.02
N ILE A 218 1.63 -10.17 2.04
CA ILE A 218 1.01 -10.38 0.73
C ILE A 218 0.76 -11.87 0.59
N ALA A 219 -0.49 -12.26 0.39
CA ALA A 219 -0.88 -13.67 0.31
C ALA A 219 -2.01 -13.86 -0.69
N SER A 220 -2.03 -15.02 -1.33
CA SER A 220 -3.15 -15.49 -2.14
C SER A 220 -3.27 -17.00 -2.00
N SER A 221 -4.51 -17.48 -1.85
CA SER A 221 -4.85 -18.90 -1.90
C SER A 221 -5.45 -19.33 -3.24
N SER A 222 -5.63 -18.37 -4.16
CA SER A 222 -6.45 -18.55 -5.37
C SER A 222 -5.73 -18.14 -6.65
N LEU A 223 -4.45 -17.77 -6.58
CA LEU A 223 -3.65 -17.49 -7.77
C LEU A 223 -3.41 -18.80 -8.54
N THR A 224 -4.06 -18.92 -9.70
CA THR A 224 -3.93 -20.12 -10.57
C THR A 224 -2.80 -19.96 -11.60
N SER A 225 -2.53 -18.74 -12.05
CA SER A 225 -1.42 -18.39 -12.94
C SER A 225 -1.03 -16.91 -12.79
N GLY A 226 0.20 -16.56 -13.16
CA GLY A 226 0.72 -15.18 -13.09
C GLY A 226 1.58 -14.90 -11.85
N ASN A 227 1.67 -13.63 -11.46
CA ASN A 227 2.54 -13.15 -10.39
C ASN A 227 1.71 -12.62 -9.22
N LEU A 228 2.06 -13.01 -7.99
CA LEU A 228 1.49 -12.39 -6.77
C LEU A 228 2.12 -11.02 -6.49
N VAL A 229 3.42 -10.89 -6.78
CA VAL A 229 4.18 -9.65 -6.67
C VAL A 229 5.06 -9.55 -7.92
N ASP A 230 4.99 -8.40 -8.60
CA ASP A 230 5.83 -8.09 -9.75
C ASP A 230 6.67 -6.84 -9.43
N LEU A 231 7.98 -6.94 -9.65
CA LEU A 231 8.94 -5.84 -9.46
C LEU A 231 9.74 -5.69 -10.74
N ALA A 232 9.53 -4.58 -11.44
CA ALA A 232 10.18 -4.31 -12.70
C ALA A 232 10.83 -2.92 -12.71
N VAL A 233 12.04 -2.85 -13.25
CA VAL A 233 12.73 -1.60 -13.58
C VAL A 233 13.08 -1.64 -15.07
N THR A 234 12.33 -0.92 -15.88
CA THR A 234 12.37 -1.01 -17.36
C THR A 234 12.95 0.24 -18.02
N GLY A 235 13.41 1.22 -17.24
CA GLY A 235 14.04 2.43 -17.76
C GLY A 235 15.34 2.11 -18.53
N THR A 236 15.53 2.76 -19.67
CA THR A 236 16.68 2.51 -20.57
C THR A 236 17.94 3.29 -20.19
N ALA A 237 17.82 4.30 -19.32
CA ALA A 237 18.93 5.12 -18.83
C ALA A 237 19.46 4.61 -17.46
N GLY A 238 19.66 3.30 -17.34
CA GLY A 238 20.21 2.69 -16.14
C GLY A 238 21.64 3.19 -15.85
N LEU A 239 21.90 3.60 -14.62
CA LEU A 239 23.23 3.92 -14.11
C LEU A 239 23.76 2.77 -13.23
N THR A 240 25.03 2.85 -12.84
CA THR A 240 25.65 1.87 -11.94
C THR A 240 24.91 1.77 -10.60
N ASN A 241 24.85 0.56 -10.04
CA ASN A 241 24.23 0.25 -8.74
C ASN A 241 22.70 0.36 -8.65
N GLN A 242 21.98 0.28 -9.76
CA GLN A 242 20.52 0.12 -9.74
C GLN A 242 20.13 -1.24 -9.13
N LYS A 243 19.10 -1.26 -8.27
CA LYS A 243 18.59 -2.47 -7.62
C LYS A 243 17.06 -2.50 -7.74
N GLY A 244 16.51 -3.57 -8.30
CA GLY A 244 15.05 -3.80 -8.30
C GLY A 244 14.53 -4.18 -6.91
N LEU A 245 15.33 -4.96 -6.17
CA LEU A 245 15.07 -5.32 -4.78
C LEU A 245 16.38 -5.25 -3.99
N ASN A 246 16.39 -4.49 -2.90
CA ASN A 246 17.52 -4.40 -1.99
C ASN A 246 17.09 -4.88 -0.61
N ILE A 247 17.61 -6.04 -0.20
CA ILE A 247 17.34 -6.63 1.12
C ILE A 247 18.61 -6.54 1.96
N SER A 248 18.49 -6.01 3.17
CA SER A 248 19.60 -5.88 4.11
C SER A 248 19.12 -6.16 5.52
N LEU A 249 19.71 -7.15 6.19
CA LEU A 249 19.57 -7.39 7.61
C LEU A 249 20.92 -7.09 8.27
N SER A 250 20.92 -6.23 9.27
CA SER A 250 22.14 -5.77 9.95
C SER A 250 21.86 -5.45 11.42
N GLY A 251 22.87 -5.60 12.26
CA GLY A 251 22.79 -5.39 13.71
C GLY A 251 23.45 -6.53 14.46
N ALA A 252 23.69 -6.34 15.76
CA ALA A 252 24.20 -7.42 16.61
C ALA A 252 23.08 -8.40 16.97
N ASN A 253 23.31 -9.69 16.78
CA ASN A 253 22.43 -10.72 17.31
C ASN A 253 22.54 -10.77 18.84
N ALA A 254 21.40 -10.80 19.55
CA ALA A 254 21.34 -10.59 21.00
C ALA A 254 21.97 -11.73 21.84
N THR A 255 21.98 -12.96 21.34
CA THR A 255 22.59 -14.13 21.98
C THR A 255 23.42 -14.90 20.96
N GLY A 256 24.49 -15.58 21.38
CA GLY A 256 25.24 -16.47 20.49
C GLY A 256 24.35 -17.58 19.91
N ALA A 257 24.64 -18.02 18.68
CA ALA A 257 23.96 -19.11 17.94
C ALA A 257 22.64 -18.80 17.20
N GLN A 258 22.37 -17.56 16.79
CA GLN A 258 21.20 -17.25 15.94
C GLN A 258 21.47 -17.50 14.45
N THR A 259 20.52 -18.13 13.76
CA THR A 259 20.45 -18.18 12.29
C THR A 259 19.44 -17.16 11.79
N THR A 260 19.87 -16.25 10.93
CA THR A 260 19.02 -15.20 10.34
C THR A 260 19.02 -15.30 8.83
N TYR A 261 17.89 -14.97 8.20
CA TYR A 261 17.71 -15.06 6.75
C TYR A 261 17.43 -13.69 6.16
N GLY A 262 18.24 -13.26 5.20
CA GLY A 262 17.88 -12.10 4.37
C GLY A 262 16.68 -12.43 3.48
N ALA A 263 16.69 -13.61 2.86
CA ALA A 263 15.57 -14.15 2.11
C ALA A 263 15.40 -15.64 2.43
N TYR A 264 14.16 -16.12 2.38
CA TYR A 264 13.80 -17.51 2.60
C TYR A 264 12.81 -17.95 1.52
N PHE A 265 13.25 -18.80 0.60
CA PHE A 265 12.45 -19.24 -0.54
C PHE A 265 12.10 -20.72 -0.37
N ALA A 266 10.81 -21.04 -0.50
CA ALA A 266 10.32 -22.41 -0.48
C ALA A 266 9.20 -22.56 -1.51
N ASN A 267 9.37 -23.51 -2.42
CA ASN A 267 8.33 -23.94 -3.34
C ASN A 267 8.03 -25.41 -3.07
N THR A 268 6.88 -25.67 -2.44
CA THR A 268 6.50 -26.99 -1.92
C THR A 268 5.18 -27.47 -2.52
N HIS A 269 4.89 -27.12 -3.78
CA HIS A 269 3.73 -27.69 -4.45
C HIS A 269 3.87 -29.21 -4.55
N THR A 270 2.77 -29.93 -4.39
CA THR A 270 2.71 -31.39 -4.47
C THR A 270 2.20 -31.84 -5.85
N GLY A 271 2.01 -33.15 -6.06
CA GLY A 271 1.58 -33.72 -7.34
C GLY A 271 2.71 -33.86 -8.37
N THR A 272 2.38 -34.00 -9.66
CA THR A 272 3.36 -34.06 -10.75
C THR A 272 3.82 -32.66 -11.15
N SER A 273 4.45 -31.94 -10.23
CA SER A 273 4.89 -30.56 -10.39
C SER A 273 6.42 -30.44 -10.45
N THR A 274 6.89 -29.40 -11.13
CA THR A 274 8.29 -28.97 -11.08
C THR A 274 8.39 -27.75 -10.18
N ASN A 275 9.04 -27.92 -9.03
CA ASN A 275 9.24 -26.82 -8.08
C ASN A 275 10.59 -26.16 -8.32
N VAL A 276 10.57 -24.90 -8.72
CA VAL A 276 11.74 -24.03 -8.76
C VAL A 276 11.60 -23.01 -7.64
N ALA A 277 12.51 -23.04 -6.67
CA ALA A 277 12.52 -22.09 -5.56
C ALA A 277 13.19 -20.76 -5.95
N LEU A 278 14.25 -20.83 -6.76
CA LEU A 278 14.99 -19.67 -7.26
C LEU A 278 15.36 -19.90 -8.72
N TYR A 279 14.91 -18.99 -9.59
CA TYR A 279 15.31 -18.92 -10.98
C TYR A 279 16.01 -17.58 -11.21
N THR A 280 17.27 -17.60 -11.64
CA THR A 280 18.06 -16.40 -11.89
C THR A 280 18.61 -16.44 -13.30
N THR A 281 18.62 -15.29 -13.96
CA THR A 281 19.19 -15.12 -15.29
C THR A 281 19.79 -13.73 -15.40
N ALA A 282 20.91 -13.63 -16.10
CA ALA A 282 21.55 -12.37 -16.46
C ALA A 282 21.90 -12.45 -17.95
N SER A 283 21.55 -11.44 -18.72
CA SER A 283 21.80 -11.36 -20.16
C SER A 283 21.78 -9.91 -20.65
N GLY A 284 22.22 -9.68 -21.89
CA GLY A 284 22.22 -8.37 -22.54
C GLY A 284 23.37 -7.43 -22.15
N GLY A 285 24.08 -7.73 -21.06
CA GLY A 285 25.29 -6.99 -20.66
C GLY A 285 26.57 -7.57 -21.26
N SER A 286 27.69 -6.84 -21.13
CA SER A 286 29.03 -7.35 -21.51
C SER A 286 29.49 -8.48 -20.58
N ASN A 287 29.13 -8.41 -19.30
CA ASN A 287 29.33 -9.46 -18.31
C ASN A 287 27.97 -9.81 -17.72
N ASN A 288 27.65 -11.10 -17.67
CA ASN A 288 26.35 -11.58 -17.20
C ASN A 288 26.57 -12.64 -16.13
N TYR A 289 26.27 -12.31 -14.88
CA TYR A 289 26.40 -13.24 -13.75
C TYR A 289 25.00 -13.58 -13.21
N GLY A 290 24.58 -14.84 -13.34
CA GLY A 290 23.29 -15.30 -12.82
C GLY A 290 23.26 -15.36 -11.29
N LEU A 291 24.37 -15.79 -10.67
CA LEU A 291 24.54 -15.84 -9.22
C LEU A 291 25.98 -15.45 -8.86
N VAL A 292 26.14 -14.59 -7.86
CA VAL A 292 27.43 -14.22 -7.27
C VAL A 292 27.34 -14.38 -5.77
N VAL A 293 28.21 -15.20 -5.19
CA VAL A 293 28.38 -15.35 -3.74
C VAL A 293 29.71 -14.70 -3.36
N GLY A 294 29.67 -13.40 -3.06
CA GLY A 294 30.88 -12.62 -2.78
C GLY A 294 31.59 -12.97 -1.47
N ALA A 295 30.86 -13.57 -0.52
CA ALA A 295 31.36 -14.13 0.73
C ALA A 295 30.39 -15.22 1.22
N GLY A 296 30.89 -16.15 2.05
CA GLY A 296 30.13 -17.30 2.55
C GLY A 296 30.42 -18.59 1.79
N ARG A 297 29.64 -19.63 2.09
CA ARG A 297 29.79 -20.98 1.55
C ARG A 297 28.46 -21.43 0.95
N VAL A 298 28.52 -22.21 -0.13
CA VAL A 298 27.36 -22.79 -0.82
C VAL A 298 27.29 -24.27 -0.49
N GLY A 299 26.20 -24.68 0.16
CA GLY A 299 25.88 -26.09 0.39
C GLY A 299 24.81 -26.57 -0.57
N ILE A 300 25.05 -27.69 -1.26
CA ILE A 300 24.04 -28.42 -2.02
C ILE A 300 23.78 -29.74 -1.29
N ALA A 301 22.52 -29.96 -0.91
CA ALA A 301 22.10 -31.08 -0.07
C ALA A 301 22.80 -31.16 1.31
N THR A 302 23.37 -30.03 1.78
CA THR A 302 23.91 -29.85 3.13
C THR A 302 23.57 -28.44 3.64
N THR A 303 23.40 -28.30 4.96
CA THR A 303 23.18 -27.00 5.64
C THR A 303 24.42 -26.48 6.35
N GLY A 304 25.47 -27.30 6.46
CA GLY A 304 26.75 -26.95 7.07
C GLY A 304 27.89 -27.22 6.10
N PRO A 305 28.04 -26.42 5.03
CA PRO A 305 29.11 -26.63 4.05
C PRO A 305 30.49 -26.42 4.69
N ASP A 306 31.39 -27.38 4.50
CA ASP A 306 32.76 -27.35 5.05
C ASP A 306 33.76 -26.68 4.09
N ALA A 307 33.39 -26.50 2.82
CA ALA A 307 34.14 -25.83 1.75
C ALA A 307 33.35 -24.63 1.15
N PRO A 308 33.96 -23.73 0.35
CA PRO A 308 33.22 -22.65 -0.32
C PRO A 308 32.08 -23.16 -1.21
N LEU A 309 32.26 -24.33 -1.83
CA LEU A 309 31.20 -25.12 -2.43
C LEU A 309 31.31 -26.53 -1.86
N ASP A 310 30.24 -27.01 -1.26
CA ASP A 310 30.15 -28.34 -0.68
C ASP A 310 28.89 -29.03 -1.19
N VAL A 311 29.05 -30.16 -1.85
CA VAL A 311 27.96 -30.93 -2.45
C VAL A 311 27.93 -32.27 -1.77
N LEU A 312 26.87 -32.54 -1.01
CA LEU A 312 26.72 -33.77 -0.26
C LEU A 312 25.67 -34.66 -0.92
N ASP A 313 26.11 -35.70 -1.61
CA ASP A 313 25.23 -36.73 -2.16
C ASP A 313 25.86 -38.10 -1.93
N ALA A 314 25.14 -38.99 -1.24
CA ALA A 314 25.59 -40.34 -0.93
C ALA A 314 25.05 -41.39 -1.93
N ALA A 315 24.15 -40.98 -2.83
CA ALA A 315 23.45 -41.87 -3.76
C ALA A 315 23.87 -41.63 -5.22
N ALA A 316 24.30 -40.43 -5.57
CA ALA A 316 24.69 -40.06 -6.93
C ALA A 316 26.02 -39.28 -6.96
N ALA A 317 26.54 -39.07 -8.17
CA ALA A 317 27.73 -38.25 -8.36
C ALA A 317 27.47 -36.79 -7.99
N GLN A 318 28.42 -36.17 -7.28
CA GLN A 318 28.32 -34.80 -6.79
C GLN A 318 28.48 -33.76 -7.92
N LEU A 319 29.39 -34.01 -8.88
CA LEU A 319 29.54 -33.18 -10.08
C LEU A 319 29.33 -34.03 -11.33
N ARG A 320 28.44 -33.57 -12.21
CA ARG A 320 28.19 -34.14 -13.52
C ARG A 320 28.34 -33.09 -14.62
N LEU A 321 29.03 -33.45 -15.70
CA LEU A 321 29.12 -32.69 -16.94
C LEU A 321 28.35 -33.44 -18.02
N THR A 322 27.21 -32.89 -18.44
CA THR A 322 26.28 -33.54 -19.37
C THR A 322 26.37 -32.89 -20.76
N SER A 323 26.46 -33.71 -21.81
CA SER A 323 26.41 -33.27 -23.21
C SER A 323 25.11 -33.64 -23.90
N ALA A 324 24.52 -34.79 -23.53
CA ALA A 324 23.16 -35.17 -23.91
C ALA A 324 22.39 -35.58 -22.65
N ASP A 325 21.25 -34.94 -22.45
CA ASP A 325 20.45 -35.12 -21.25
C ASP A 325 20.12 -36.60 -20.99
N GLY A 326 20.28 -37.02 -19.74
CA GLY A 326 20.06 -38.39 -19.27
C GLY A 326 20.94 -39.51 -19.85
N SER A 327 21.84 -39.25 -20.81
CA SER A 327 22.47 -40.33 -21.61
C SER A 327 23.98 -40.18 -21.86
N ALA A 328 24.51 -38.97 -21.98
CA ALA A 328 25.93 -38.74 -22.25
C ALA A 328 26.55 -37.76 -21.25
N TYR A 329 27.40 -38.28 -20.35
CA TYR A 329 27.97 -37.49 -19.26
C TYR A 329 29.30 -38.03 -18.73
N GLY A 330 30.06 -37.15 -18.08
CA GLY A 330 31.20 -37.49 -17.22
C GLY A 330 30.97 -37.01 -15.79
N GLU A 331 31.57 -37.67 -14.81
CA GLU A 331 31.30 -37.46 -13.38
C GLU A 331 32.57 -37.43 -12.54
N LEU A 332 32.49 -36.65 -11.45
CA LEU A 332 33.49 -36.57 -10.39
C LEU A 332 32.77 -36.66 -9.04
N TYR A 333 33.15 -37.60 -8.19
CA TYR A 333 32.50 -37.81 -6.89
C TYR A 333 33.38 -38.57 -5.91
N ALA A 334 33.12 -38.39 -4.61
CA ALA A 334 33.67 -39.22 -3.57
C ALA A 334 32.74 -40.40 -3.26
N ASP A 335 33.30 -41.56 -2.94
CA ASP A 335 32.53 -42.70 -2.44
C ASP A 335 32.32 -42.65 -0.92
N SER A 336 31.65 -43.66 -0.35
CA SER A 336 31.39 -43.75 1.09
C SER A 336 32.65 -43.91 1.95
N SER A 337 33.80 -44.23 1.34
CA SER A 337 35.11 -44.30 2.01
C SER A 337 35.91 -43.00 1.83
N GLY A 338 35.38 -42.03 1.08
CA GLY A 338 36.06 -40.78 0.72
C GLY A 338 37.03 -40.91 -0.44
N GLU A 339 37.00 -42.00 -1.21
CA GLU A 339 37.81 -42.17 -2.42
C GLU A 339 37.25 -41.32 -3.56
N LEU A 340 38.10 -40.53 -4.21
CA LEU A 340 37.73 -39.82 -5.43
C LEU A 340 37.57 -40.79 -6.60
N ARG A 341 36.42 -40.73 -7.26
CA ARG A 341 36.09 -41.48 -8.48
C ARG A 341 35.80 -40.54 -9.63
N ILE A 342 36.22 -41.00 -10.80
CA ILE A 342 35.93 -40.39 -12.10
C ILE A 342 35.28 -41.46 -12.96
N SER A 343 34.12 -41.15 -13.53
CA SER A 343 33.41 -42.06 -14.44
C SER A 343 32.88 -41.33 -15.67
N SER A 344 32.58 -42.11 -16.69
CA SER A 344 32.05 -41.63 -17.96
C SER A 344 31.03 -42.63 -18.48
N SER A 345 29.91 -42.14 -19.03
CA SER A 345 28.96 -43.01 -19.73
C SER A 345 29.52 -43.56 -21.05
N GLY A 346 30.62 -42.98 -21.56
CA GLY A 346 31.33 -43.41 -22.76
C GLY A 346 32.44 -44.44 -22.54
N ALA A 347 32.50 -45.08 -21.36
CA ALA A 347 33.48 -46.08 -20.95
C ALA A 347 34.95 -45.62 -20.78
N ASP A 348 35.37 -44.55 -21.46
CA ASP A 348 36.74 -44.06 -21.41
C ASP A 348 36.87 -42.74 -20.63
N VAL A 349 38.05 -42.56 -20.01
CA VAL A 349 38.58 -41.27 -19.56
C VAL A 349 39.84 -40.99 -20.37
N ARG A 350 39.91 -39.83 -21.03
CA ARG A 350 41.01 -39.49 -21.95
C ARG A 350 41.64 -38.15 -21.55
N LEU A 351 42.97 -38.15 -21.56
CA LEU A 351 43.81 -36.96 -21.60
C LEU A 351 44.25 -36.81 -23.06
N LEU A 352 44.11 -35.61 -23.64
CA LEU A 352 44.34 -35.42 -25.08
C LEU A 352 45.83 -35.23 -25.37
N GLU A 353 46.51 -34.43 -24.55
CA GLU A 353 47.93 -34.11 -24.69
C GLU A 353 48.63 -34.02 -23.33
N GLU A 354 47.94 -34.34 -22.25
CA GLU A 354 48.42 -34.10 -20.89
C GLU A 354 49.25 -35.29 -20.41
N ASN A 355 50.33 -34.98 -19.71
CA ASN A 355 51.07 -35.95 -18.93
C ASN A 355 50.28 -36.29 -17.65
N PHE A 356 50.14 -37.57 -17.31
CA PHE A 356 49.53 -38.01 -16.05
C PHE A 356 50.61 -38.24 -15.00
N TRP A 357 50.58 -37.48 -13.91
CA TRP A 357 51.56 -37.54 -12.83
C TRP A 357 50.97 -38.15 -11.56
N VAL A 358 51.63 -39.16 -11.01
CA VAL A 358 51.29 -39.80 -9.73
C VAL A 358 52.47 -39.69 -8.78
N CYS A 359 52.36 -38.76 -7.83
CA CYS A 359 53.44 -38.37 -6.92
C CYS A 359 53.10 -38.73 -5.48
N ALA A 360 54.06 -39.25 -4.73
CA ALA A 360 54.01 -39.42 -3.29
C ALA A 360 54.49 -38.12 -2.59
N GLY A 361 53.67 -37.54 -1.73
CA GLY A 361 54.03 -36.33 -0.99
C GLY A 361 54.36 -35.10 -1.85
N GLY A 362 53.98 -35.09 -3.13
CA GLY A 362 54.23 -34.00 -4.07
C GLY A 362 55.63 -33.99 -4.70
N SER A 363 56.40 -35.07 -4.61
CA SER A 363 57.84 -35.08 -4.93
C SER A 363 58.19 -35.57 -6.35
N CYS A 364 57.28 -35.50 -7.31
CA CYS A 364 57.66 -35.75 -8.71
C CYS A 364 58.79 -34.79 -9.15
N ALA A 365 59.83 -35.34 -9.79
CA ALA A 365 61.02 -34.58 -10.18
C ALA A 365 60.69 -33.39 -11.10
N PRO A 366 61.44 -32.26 -11.02
CA PRO A 366 61.06 -30.99 -11.64
C PRO A 366 61.24 -30.92 -13.17
N SER A 367 61.91 -31.89 -13.80
CA SER A 367 62.11 -31.87 -15.25
C SER A 367 60.94 -32.52 -15.97
N ALA A 368 60.07 -31.68 -16.55
CA ALA A 368 59.00 -32.15 -17.42
C ALA A 368 59.57 -32.96 -18.62
N PRO A 369 58.91 -34.04 -19.07
CA PRO A 369 59.28 -34.75 -20.29
C PRO A 369 59.29 -33.81 -21.49
N ALA A 370 60.15 -34.10 -22.48
CA ALA A 370 60.25 -33.29 -23.70
C ALA A 370 59.00 -33.39 -24.60
N GLU A 371 58.21 -34.44 -24.45
CA GLU A 371 56.97 -34.71 -25.21
C GLU A 371 55.76 -34.84 -24.26
N ASN A 372 54.56 -34.80 -24.85
CA ASN A 372 53.27 -34.85 -24.17
C ASN A 372 52.65 -36.27 -24.21
N GLY A 373 51.65 -36.56 -23.36
CA GLY A 373 50.94 -37.85 -23.35
C GLY A 373 51.61 -38.99 -22.56
N ASN A 374 52.51 -38.67 -21.63
CA ASN A 374 53.24 -39.63 -20.81
C ASN A 374 52.51 -39.96 -19.50
N ILE A 375 52.81 -41.14 -18.93
CA ILE A 375 52.46 -41.50 -17.54
C ILE A 375 53.75 -41.46 -16.71
N ILE A 376 53.78 -40.61 -15.69
CA ILE A 376 54.91 -40.43 -14.79
C ILE A 376 54.48 -40.84 -13.38
N VAL A 377 55.17 -41.82 -12.81
CA VAL A 377 54.85 -42.46 -11.52
C VAL A 377 56.09 -42.47 -10.63
N GLU A 378 55.98 -41.93 -9.43
CA GLU A 378 57.13 -41.84 -8.51
C GLU A 378 57.52 -43.19 -7.90
N THR A 379 56.54 -44.05 -7.62
CA THR A 379 56.78 -45.29 -6.88
C THR A 379 56.62 -46.51 -7.78
N SER A 380 55.39 -46.85 -8.13
CA SER A 380 55.12 -48.04 -8.91
C SER A 380 53.79 -48.00 -9.64
N ILE A 381 53.75 -48.67 -10.79
CA ILE A 381 52.51 -49.11 -11.42
C ILE A 381 52.26 -50.55 -10.94
N ILE A 382 51.12 -50.77 -10.30
CA ILE A 382 50.72 -52.07 -9.77
C ILE A 382 49.49 -52.54 -10.53
N LEU A 383 49.57 -53.72 -11.12
CA LEU A 383 48.42 -54.39 -11.72
C LEU A 383 47.66 -55.20 -10.65
N ASN A 384 46.38 -55.47 -10.90
CA ASN A 384 45.50 -56.13 -9.92
C ASN A 384 45.98 -57.53 -9.47
N ASN A 385 46.82 -58.21 -10.26
CA ASN A 385 47.43 -59.49 -9.90
C ASN A 385 48.73 -59.34 -9.07
N ASN A 386 49.01 -58.14 -8.56
CA ASN A 386 50.23 -57.75 -7.85
C ASN A 386 51.52 -57.74 -8.69
N PHE A 387 51.45 -57.83 -10.02
CA PHE A 387 52.61 -57.53 -10.87
C PHE A 387 52.94 -56.04 -10.81
N ARG A 388 54.23 -55.68 -10.73
CA ARG A 388 54.65 -54.28 -10.50
C ARG A 388 55.78 -53.84 -11.44
N LEU A 389 55.68 -52.59 -11.90
CA LEU A 389 56.82 -51.80 -12.37
C LEU A 389 57.16 -50.82 -11.25
N LYS A 390 58.35 -50.91 -10.67
CA LYS A 390 58.71 -50.12 -9.49
C LYS A 390 60.09 -49.51 -9.62
N GLN A 391 60.21 -48.23 -9.32
CA GLN A 391 61.52 -47.61 -9.10
C GLN A 391 62.13 -48.13 -7.79
N THR A 392 63.27 -48.82 -7.89
CA THR A 392 63.96 -49.45 -6.75
C THR A 392 65.31 -48.80 -6.44
N GLY A 393 65.83 -48.00 -7.37
CA GLY A 393 67.00 -47.13 -7.21
C GLY A 393 66.77 -45.77 -7.90
N ALA A 394 67.72 -44.84 -7.75
CA ALA A 394 67.60 -43.51 -8.37
C ALA A 394 67.49 -43.59 -9.91
N THR A 395 68.13 -44.57 -10.52
CA THR A 395 68.20 -44.82 -11.97
C THR A 395 67.63 -46.19 -12.37
N THR A 396 67.04 -46.92 -11.41
CA THR A 396 66.73 -48.34 -11.56
C THR A 396 65.23 -48.58 -11.42
N VAL A 397 64.65 -49.26 -12.40
CA VAL A 397 63.26 -49.73 -12.41
C VAL A 397 63.25 -51.25 -12.52
N ASP A 398 62.63 -51.91 -11.54
CA ASP A 398 62.45 -53.36 -11.53
C ASP A 398 61.03 -53.74 -11.95
N MET A 399 60.94 -54.82 -12.73
CA MET A 399 59.71 -55.60 -12.93
C MET A 399 59.66 -56.68 -11.85
N LEU A 400 58.61 -56.68 -11.03
CA LEU A 400 58.46 -57.64 -9.94
C LEU A 400 57.23 -58.54 -10.14
N ASP A 401 57.36 -59.81 -9.78
CA ASP A 401 56.24 -60.75 -9.72
C ASP A 401 55.30 -60.46 -8.51
N SER A 402 54.24 -61.27 -8.37
CA SER A 402 53.27 -61.13 -7.27
C SER A 402 53.87 -61.39 -5.88
N GLY A 403 55.03 -62.06 -5.80
CA GLY A 403 55.81 -62.32 -4.60
C GLY A 403 56.89 -61.26 -4.32
N ALA A 404 56.94 -60.19 -5.12
CA ALA A 404 57.98 -59.15 -5.08
C ALA A 404 59.40 -59.65 -5.42
N ASN A 405 59.52 -60.73 -6.19
CA ASN A 405 60.80 -61.15 -6.75
C ASN A 405 61.08 -60.36 -8.02
N VAL A 406 62.33 -59.92 -8.20
CA VAL A 406 62.78 -59.23 -9.42
C VAL A 406 62.81 -60.23 -10.58
N ILE A 407 62.04 -59.93 -11.62
CA ILE A 407 62.03 -60.67 -12.88
C ILE A 407 63.03 -60.04 -13.86
N LEU A 408 63.05 -58.71 -13.94
CA LEU A 408 63.87 -57.93 -14.86
C LEU A 408 64.20 -56.57 -14.25
N THR A 409 65.45 -56.14 -14.41
CA THR A 409 65.93 -54.83 -13.98
C THR A 409 66.27 -53.98 -15.20
N PHE A 410 65.74 -52.75 -15.24
CA PHE A 410 66.19 -51.70 -16.13
C PHE A 410 67.02 -50.73 -15.29
N ASP A 411 68.29 -50.57 -15.65
CA ASP A 411 69.21 -49.65 -14.99
C ASP A 411 69.82 -48.73 -16.04
N GLU A 412 69.92 -47.45 -15.72
CA GLU A 412 70.66 -46.48 -16.53
C GLU A 412 72.16 -46.66 -16.22
N VAL A 413 72.96 -47.02 -17.24
CA VAL A 413 74.43 -47.19 -17.10
C VAL A 413 75.13 -45.84 -17.13
#